data_AF-A0A1I7T6E9-F1
#
_entry.id   AF-A0A1I7T6E9-F1
#
_cell.length_a   1.000
_cell.length_b   1.000
_cell.length_c   1.000
_cell.angle_alpha   90.00
_cell.angle_beta   90.00
_cell.angle_gamma   90.00
#
_symmetry.space_group_name_H-M   'P 1'
#
loop_
_entity.id
_entity.type
_entity.pdbx_description
1 polymer ?
#
loop_
_entity_poly.entity_id
_entity_poly.type
_entity_poly.pdbx_seq_one_letter_code
_entity_poly.pdbx_strand_id
1 'polypeptide(L)'
;MQVVRYRKPKLVQYTTRPEAEVFTPPGRDLDIRKWDRIDTDLWMACFLRPDQHPEVYLVNSKHHLDGESLYWMTVEGKDRHEELSISKDYYETILRFAAAVINERNKLKYNLEMREWIQTRTKEKEQRLAREKREEEEEQAQMEQNEQQEQNEQQVDPVPEQN
;
A
#
# COMPACT_ATOMS: atom_id res chain seq x y z
N MET A 1 -4.28 17.36 15.67
CA MET A 1 -4.40 16.59 14.41
C MET A 1 -3.01 16.33 13.84
N GLN A 2 -2.58 15.07 13.77
CA GLN A 2 -1.33 14.74 13.07
C GLN A 2 -1.58 14.82 11.55
N VAL A 3 -0.81 15.67 10.87
CA VAL A 3 -0.81 15.76 9.41
C VAL A 3 -0.02 14.56 8.88
N VAL A 4 -0.73 13.49 8.52
CA VAL A 4 -0.13 12.37 7.78
C VAL A 4 0.25 12.89 6.40
N ARG A 5 1.54 13.22 6.21
CA ARG A 5 2.07 13.61 4.90
C ARG A 5 2.26 12.35 4.05
N TYR A 6 1.40 12.17 3.05
CA TYR A 6 1.51 11.09 2.07
C TYR A 6 2.76 11.29 1.19
N ARG A 7 3.74 10.38 1.31
CA ARG A 7 4.91 10.34 0.43
C ARG A 7 4.71 9.26 -0.62
N LYS A 8 5.02 9.60 -1.89
CA LYS A 8 5.09 8.63 -2.99
C LYS A 8 6.07 7.50 -2.63
N PRO A 9 5.82 6.26 -3.06
CA PRO A 9 6.74 5.16 -2.80
C PRO A 9 8.09 5.49 -3.45
N LYS A 10 9.16 5.35 -2.67
CA LYS A 10 10.52 5.48 -3.20
C LYS A 10 10.80 4.23 -4.01
N LEU A 11 10.77 4.37 -5.34
CA LEU A 11 11.13 3.28 -6.24
C LEU A 11 12.63 3.02 -6.15
N VAL A 12 13.02 1.75 -6.21
CA VAL A 12 14.41 1.35 -6.36
C VAL A 12 14.79 1.57 -7.82
N GLN A 13 15.70 2.52 -8.05
CA GLN A 13 16.21 2.83 -9.38
C GLN A 13 17.58 2.16 -9.52
N TYR A 14 17.63 1.06 -10.27
CA TYR A 14 18.89 0.33 -10.46
C TYR A 14 19.55 0.59 -11.81
N THR A 15 18.82 1.02 -12.86
CA THR A 15 19.42 1.35 -14.16
C THR A 15 18.56 2.34 -14.97
N THR A 16 19.15 2.97 -15.99
CA THR A 16 18.48 3.78 -17.03
C THR A 16 17.84 2.95 -18.16
N ARG A 17 17.91 1.61 -18.09
CA ARG A 17 17.35 0.69 -19.10
C ARG A 17 15.83 0.54 -18.94
N PRO A 18 15.10 0.13 -20.00
CA PRO A 18 13.64 -0.09 -19.95
C PRO A 18 13.23 -0.98 -18.77
N GLU A 19 12.03 -0.73 -18.24
CA GLU A 19 11.46 -1.47 -17.11
C GLU A 19 11.47 -2.98 -17.42
N ALA A 20 12.10 -3.76 -16.54
CA ALA A 20 12.08 -5.21 -16.66
C ALA A 20 10.69 -5.76 -16.34
N GLU A 21 10.32 -6.83 -17.03
CA GLU A 21 9.09 -7.57 -16.73
C GLU A 21 9.14 -8.16 -15.31
N VAL A 22 7.98 -8.22 -14.66
CA VAL A 22 7.87 -8.73 -13.29
C VAL A 22 7.59 -10.23 -13.36
N PHE A 23 8.56 -11.04 -12.92
CA PHE A 23 8.40 -12.48 -12.74
C PHE A 23 8.34 -12.83 -11.26
N THR A 24 7.52 -13.81 -10.91
CA THR A 24 7.49 -14.43 -9.57
C THR A 24 7.68 -15.94 -9.71
N PRO A 25 8.36 -16.59 -8.77
CA PRO A 25 8.45 -18.04 -8.75
C PRO A 25 7.04 -18.66 -8.55
N PRO A 26 6.78 -19.86 -9.11
CA PRO A 26 5.48 -20.52 -8.98
C PRO A 26 5.02 -20.64 -7.52
N GLY A 27 3.80 -20.19 -7.23
CA GLY A 27 3.22 -20.26 -5.89
C GLY A 27 3.75 -19.24 -4.88
N ARG A 28 4.59 -18.29 -5.30
CA ARG A 28 5.09 -17.19 -4.45
C ARG A 28 4.46 -15.85 -4.80
N ASP A 29 4.45 -14.94 -3.82
CA ASP A 29 4.01 -13.56 -3.99
C ASP A 29 5.18 -12.64 -4.36
N LEU A 30 4.90 -11.34 -4.51
CA LEU A 30 5.91 -10.31 -4.80
C LEU A 30 6.79 -9.96 -3.58
N ASP A 31 6.61 -10.62 -2.44
CA ASP A 31 7.51 -10.49 -1.31
C ASP A 31 8.77 -11.32 -1.53
N ILE A 32 9.71 -10.76 -2.29
CA ILE A 32 10.99 -11.40 -2.60
C ILE A 32 11.71 -11.91 -1.35
N ARG A 33 11.59 -11.26 -0.20
CA ARG A 33 12.25 -11.67 1.06
C ARG A 33 11.79 -13.02 1.60
N LYS A 34 10.64 -13.52 1.14
CA LYS A 34 10.13 -14.85 1.52
C LYS A 34 10.63 -15.96 0.61
N TRP A 35 11.33 -15.63 -0.47
CA TRP A 35 11.80 -16.61 -1.43
C TRP A 35 13.03 -17.30 -0.87
N ASP A 36 12.97 -18.63 -0.85
CA ASP A 36 14.13 -19.45 -0.55
C ASP A 36 15.05 -19.58 -1.78
N ARG A 37 16.13 -20.35 -1.65
CA ARG A 37 17.07 -20.55 -2.74
C ARG A 37 16.42 -21.20 -3.98
N ILE A 38 15.50 -22.14 -3.78
CA ILE A 38 14.84 -22.86 -4.89
C ILE A 38 13.92 -21.90 -5.63
N ASP A 39 13.16 -21.08 -4.89
CA ASP A 39 12.35 -20.01 -5.48
C ASP A 39 13.21 -19.04 -6.30
N THR A 40 14.37 -18.64 -5.78
CA THR A 40 15.31 -17.77 -6.49
C THR A 40 15.86 -18.43 -7.76
N ASP A 41 16.23 -19.72 -7.73
CA ASP A 41 16.68 -20.45 -8.92
C ASP A 41 15.58 -20.53 -9.98
N LEU A 42 14.35 -20.88 -9.58
CA LEU A 42 13.20 -20.94 -10.49
C LEU A 42 12.88 -19.57 -11.09
N TRP A 43 12.98 -18.51 -10.29
CA TRP A 43 12.78 -17.15 -10.75
C TRP A 43 13.87 -16.71 -11.74
N MET A 44 15.15 -16.99 -11.46
CA MET A 44 16.24 -16.68 -12.40
C MET A 44 16.05 -17.41 -13.73
N ALA A 45 15.52 -18.64 -13.72
CA ALA A 45 15.28 -19.43 -14.93
C ALA A 45 14.30 -18.78 -15.91
N CYS A 46 13.48 -17.83 -15.45
CA CYS A 46 12.56 -17.07 -16.31
C CYS A 46 13.30 -16.14 -17.28
N PHE A 47 14.53 -15.71 -16.98
CA PHE A 47 15.26 -14.72 -17.77
C PHE A 47 16.75 -15.03 -17.96
N LEU A 48 17.30 -16.02 -17.25
CA LEU A 48 18.64 -16.58 -17.45
C LEU A 48 18.52 -18.10 -17.51
N ARG A 49 18.51 -18.69 -18.71
CA ARG A 49 18.28 -20.14 -18.83
C ARG A 49 19.46 -20.95 -18.23
N PRO A 50 19.21 -21.97 -17.38
CA PRO A 50 20.26 -22.75 -16.74
C PRO A 50 21.20 -23.49 -17.70
N ASP A 51 20.72 -23.89 -18.88
CA ASP A 51 21.50 -24.57 -19.91
C ASP A 51 22.50 -23.64 -20.62
N GLN A 52 22.21 -22.34 -20.65
CA GLN A 52 23.07 -21.32 -21.26
C GLN A 52 24.00 -20.63 -20.28
N HIS A 53 23.58 -20.54 -19.01
CA HIS A 53 24.26 -19.79 -17.97
C HIS A 53 24.52 -20.62 -16.71
N PRO A 54 25.03 -21.87 -16.81
CA PRO A 54 25.21 -22.74 -15.66
C PRO A 54 26.13 -22.14 -14.59
N GLU A 55 27.07 -21.28 -14.98
CA GLU A 55 27.96 -20.56 -14.08
C GLU A 55 27.21 -19.68 -13.07
N VAL A 56 26.09 -19.07 -13.46
CA VAL A 56 25.29 -18.21 -12.58
C VAL A 56 24.62 -19.05 -11.49
N TYR A 57 24.11 -20.23 -11.84
CA TYR A 57 23.47 -21.14 -10.89
C TYR A 57 24.46 -21.81 -9.94
N LEU A 58 25.67 -22.10 -10.42
CA LEU A 58 26.76 -22.58 -9.57
C LEU A 58 27.16 -21.53 -8.53
N VAL A 59 27.28 -20.27 -8.95
CA VAL A 59 27.52 -19.16 -8.04
C VAL A 59 26.36 -19.02 -7.04
N ASN A 60 25.12 -19.05 -7.52
CA ASN A 60 23.96 -18.94 -6.63
C ASN A 60 23.98 -20.03 -5.54
N SER A 61 24.28 -21.26 -5.95
CA SER A 61 24.40 -22.41 -5.04
C SER A 61 25.53 -22.23 -4.02
N LYS A 62 26.68 -21.69 -4.45
CA LYS A 62 27.86 -21.44 -3.61
C LYS A 62 27.65 -20.32 -2.60
N HIS A 63 26.99 -19.24 -3.01
CA HIS A 63 26.78 -18.05 -2.18
C HIS A 63 25.45 -18.07 -1.42
N HIS A 64 24.63 -19.10 -1.65
CA HIS A 64 23.31 -19.25 -1.04
C HIS A 64 22.42 -18.03 -1.23
N LEU A 65 22.35 -17.46 -2.45
CA LEU A 65 21.51 -16.28 -2.67
C LEU A 65 20.04 -16.69 -2.63
N ASP A 66 19.38 -16.22 -1.59
CA ASP A 66 17.94 -16.28 -1.41
C ASP A 66 17.32 -14.91 -1.69
N GLY A 67 16.00 -14.81 -1.53
CA GLY A 67 15.30 -13.58 -1.82
C GLY A 67 15.60 -12.44 -0.85
N GLU A 68 15.99 -12.74 0.41
CA GLU A 68 16.46 -11.73 1.37
C GLU A 68 17.79 -11.13 0.90
N SER A 69 18.71 -11.98 0.45
CA SER A 69 19.99 -11.55 -0.12
C SER A 69 19.78 -10.66 -1.34
N LEU A 70 18.93 -11.08 -2.28
CA LEU A 70 18.57 -10.29 -3.47
C LEU A 70 17.95 -8.94 -3.11
N TYR A 71 17.08 -8.91 -2.09
CA TYR A 71 16.47 -7.66 -1.62
C TYR A 71 17.54 -6.66 -1.19
N TRP A 72 18.45 -7.06 -0.31
CA TRP A 72 19.49 -6.17 0.20
C TRP A 72 20.49 -5.77 -0.87
N MET A 73 20.91 -6.70 -1.73
CA MET A 73 21.78 -6.38 -2.87
C MET A 73 21.17 -5.30 -3.77
N THR A 74 19.86 -5.39 -4.01
CA THR A 74 19.14 -4.44 -4.88
C THR A 74 18.89 -3.09 -4.19
N VAL A 75 18.60 -3.09 -2.88
CA VAL A 75 18.30 -1.85 -2.13
C VAL A 75 19.58 -1.08 -1.76
N GLU A 76 20.66 -1.76 -1.41
CA GLU A 76 21.93 -1.13 -1.05
C GLU A 76 22.63 -0.48 -2.25
N GLY A 77 22.39 -0.97 -3.47
CA GLY A 77 22.98 -0.41 -4.69
C GLY A 77 24.50 -0.60 -4.80
N LYS A 78 25.08 -1.50 -3.99
CA LYS A 78 26.51 -1.81 -4.04
C LYS A 78 26.78 -2.79 -5.18
N ASP A 79 27.80 -2.49 -5.96
CA ASP A 79 28.29 -3.42 -6.97
C ASP A 79 29.12 -4.51 -6.30
N ARG A 80 28.69 -5.76 -6.43
CA ARG A 80 29.31 -6.95 -5.82
C ARG A 80 29.56 -8.05 -6.84
N HIS A 81 29.53 -7.74 -8.14
CA HIS A 81 29.66 -8.77 -9.18
C HIS A 81 30.99 -9.53 -9.06
N GLU A 82 32.09 -8.84 -8.70
CA GLU A 82 33.41 -9.45 -8.50
C GLU A 82 33.43 -10.38 -7.27
N GLU A 83 32.84 -9.96 -6.14
CA GLU A 83 32.75 -10.75 -4.91
C GLU A 83 32.00 -12.06 -5.14
N LEU A 84 30.95 -12.00 -5.96
CA LEU A 84 30.13 -13.16 -6.32
C LEU A 84 30.74 -13.96 -7.49
N SER A 85 31.79 -13.47 -8.13
CA SER A 85 32.35 -14.10 -9.35
C SER A 85 31.30 -14.27 -10.47
N ILE A 86 30.40 -13.29 -10.62
CA ILE A 86 29.39 -13.23 -11.68
C ILE A 86 29.82 -12.17 -12.70
N SER A 87 29.61 -12.43 -13.99
CA SER A 87 29.76 -11.39 -15.02
C SER A 87 28.88 -10.19 -14.68
N LYS A 88 29.42 -8.99 -14.86
CA LYS A 88 28.69 -7.74 -14.61
C LYS A 88 27.33 -7.69 -15.31
N ASP A 89 27.25 -8.16 -16.55
CA ASP A 89 26.01 -8.16 -17.32
C ASP A 89 24.90 -9.03 -16.69
N TYR A 90 25.27 -10.20 -16.15
CA TYR A 90 24.31 -11.07 -15.46
C TYR A 90 23.94 -10.50 -14.10
N TYR A 91 24.90 -9.95 -13.36
CA TYR A 91 24.66 -9.28 -12.08
C TYR A 91 23.67 -8.12 -12.23
N GLU A 92 23.90 -7.22 -13.19
CA GLU A 92 22.98 -6.12 -13.50
C GLU A 92 21.60 -6.63 -13.93
N THR A 93 21.55 -7.71 -14.71
CA THR A 93 20.29 -8.32 -15.14
C THR A 93 19.48 -8.83 -13.94
N ILE A 94 20.12 -9.59 -13.03
CA ILE A 94 19.48 -10.11 -11.81
C ILE A 94 18.91 -8.96 -10.97
N LEU A 95 19.71 -7.92 -10.71
CA LEU A 95 19.27 -6.80 -9.86
C LEU A 95 18.18 -5.97 -10.52
N ARG A 96 18.19 -5.83 -11.84
CA ARG A 96 17.12 -5.15 -12.57
C ARG A 96 15.79 -5.89 -12.43
N PHE A 97 15.79 -7.21 -12.58
CA PHE A 97 14.58 -8.02 -12.38
C PHE A 97 14.14 -8.02 -10.91
N ALA A 98 15.08 -8.09 -9.95
CA ALA A 98 14.76 -7.98 -8.53
C ALA A 98 14.14 -6.62 -8.19
N ALA A 99 14.66 -5.53 -8.77
CA ALA A 99 14.11 -4.19 -8.60
C ALA A 99 12.69 -4.09 -9.16
N ALA A 100 12.39 -4.74 -10.29
CA ALA A 100 11.04 -4.78 -10.84
C ALA A 100 10.04 -5.41 -9.88
N VAL A 101 10.39 -6.57 -9.29
CA VAL A 101 9.56 -7.26 -8.29
C VAL A 101 9.35 -6.40 -7.04
N ILE A 102 10.43 -5.80 -6.50
CA ILE A 102 10.37 -4.94 -5.31
C ILE A 102 9.51 -3.71 -5.57
N ASN A 103 9.67 -3.09 -6.74
CA ASN A 103 8.89 -1.92 -7.13
C ASN A 103 7.40 -2.26 -7.28
N GLU A 104 7.08 -3.40 -7.90
CA GLU A 104 5.70 -3.84 -8.06
C GLU A 104 5.04 -4.11 -6.70
N ARG A 105 5.75 -4.79 -5.79
CA ARG A 105 5.31 -4.96 -4.41
C ARG A 105 5.04 -3.61 -3.73
N ASN A 106 5.96 -2.66 -3.85
CA ASN A 106 5.83 -1.34 -3.24
C ASN A 106 4.64 -0.56 -3.80
N LYS A 107 4.39 -0.65 -5.12
CA LYS A 107 3.20 -0.07 -5.77
C LYS A 107 1.91 -0.67 -5.22
N LEU A 108 1.83 -2.00 -5.11
CA LEU A 108 0.65 -2.67 -4.55
C LEU A 108 0.40 -2.29 -3.10
N LYS A 109 1.45 -2.31 -2.27
CA LYS A 109 1.36 -1.90 -0.87
C LYS A 109 0.88 -0.46 -0.75
N TYR A 110 1.45 0.46 -1.52
CA TYR A 110 1.01 1.86 -1.56
C TYR A 110 -0.45 2.00 -1.99
N ASN A 111 -0.89 1.28 -3.02
CA ASN A 111 -2.27 1.32 -3.49
C ASN A 111 -3.26 0.82 -2.44
N LEU A 112 -2.91 -0.21 -1.68
CA LEU A 112 -3.73 -0.72 -0.58
C LEU A 112 -3.83 0.31 0.56
N GLU A 113 -2.70 0.82 1.05
CA GLU A 113 -2.67 1.84 2.11
C GLU A 113 -3.43 3.12 1.70
N MET A 114 -3.32 3.53 0.44
CA MET A 114 -4.06 4.67 -0.11
C MET A 114 -5.57 4.42 -0.11
N ARG A 115 -6.03 3.24 -0.52
CA ARG A 115 -7.46 2.88 -0.51
C ARG A 115 -8.03 2.89 0.90
N GLU A 116 -7.32 2.31 1.86
CA GLU A 116 -7.72 2.29 3.27
C GLU A 116 -7.83 3.71 3.84
N TRP A 117 -6.88 4.58 3.50
CA TRP A 117 -6.95 5.98 3.91
C TRP A 117 -8.15 6.72 3.33
N ILE A 118 -8.40 6.58 2.03
CA ILE A 118 -9.55 7.20 1.35
C ILE A 118 -10.85 6.74 2.00
N GLN A 119 -11.00 5.43 2.27
CA GLN A 119 -12.18 4.87 2.93
C GLN A 119 -12.37 5.44 4.34
N THR A 120 -11.29 5.54 5.11
CA THR A 120 -11.33 6.09 6.47
C THR A 120 -11.79 7.55 6.45
N ARG A 121 -11.20 8.38 5.58
CA ARG A 121 -11.59 9.79 5.44
C ARG A 121 -13.02 9.99 4.96
N THR A 122 -13.49 9.11 4.07
CA THR A 122 -14.86 9.17 3.56
C THR A 122 -15.85 8.84 4.68
N LYS A 123 -15.60 7.77 5.45
CA LYS A 123 -16.42 7.42 6.62
C LYS A 123 -16.43 8.51 7.69
N GLU A 124 -15.29 9.12 7.99
CA GLU A 124 -15.20 10.25 8.92
C GLU A 124 -16.08 11.44 8.47
N LYS A 125 -16.05 11.76 7.16
CA LYS A 125 -16.84 12.84 6.59
C LYS A 125 -18.34 12.51 6.64
N GLU A 126 -18.73 11.31 6.27
CA GLU A 126 -20.13 10.85 6.33
C GLU A 126 -20.67 10.84 7.76
N GLN A 127 -19.88 10.37 8.72
CA GLN A 127 -20.26 10.40 10.14
C GLN A 127 -20.42 11.82 10.66
N ARG A 128 -19.56 12.76 10.22
CA ARG A 128 -19.69 14.16 10.61
C ARG A 128 -20.97 14.77 10.04
N LEU A 129 -21.23 14.58 8.75
CA LEU A 129 -22.46 15.05 8.11
C LEU A 129 -23.72 14.44 8.74
N ALA A 130 -23.67 13.16 9.12
CA ALA A 130 -24.77 12.49 9.80
C ALA A 130 -25.00 13.01 11.22
N ARG A 131 -23.96 13.48 11.93
CA ARG A 131 -24.11 14.14 13.23
C ARG A 131 -24.69 15.54 13.07
N GLU A 132 -24.12 16.34 12.18
CA GLU A 132 -24.62 17.69 11.86
C GLU A 132 -26.12 17.63 11.48
N LYS A 133 -26.51 16.68 10.64
CA LYS A 133 -27.93 16.49 10.27
C LYS A 133 -28.82 16.08 11.44
N ARG A 134 -28.34 15.25 12.38
CA ARG A 134 -29.12 14.88 13.58
C ARG A 134 -29.27 16.05 14.53
N GLU A 135 -28.22 16.85 14.70
CA GLU A 135 -28.26 18.07 15.51
C GLU A 135 -29.27 19.07 14.91
N GLU A 136 -29.28 19.25 13.58
CA GLU A 136 -30.28 20.09 12.90
C GLU A 136 -31.72 19.54 13.06
N GLU A 137 -31.92 18.23 12.95
CA GLU A 137 -33.23 17.59 13.16
C GLU A 137 -33.72 17.74 14.62
N GLU A 138 -32.81 17.60 15.60
CA GLU A 138 -33.11 17.80 17.03
C GLU A 138 -33.43 19.27 17.35
N GLU A 139 -32.68 20.23 16.79
CA GLU A 139 -32.95 21.66 16.96
C GLU A 139 -34.29 22.08 16.33
N GLN A 140 -34.62 21.56 15.14
CA GLN A 140 -35.92 21.80 14.51
C GLN A 140 -37.08 21.24 15.34
N ALA A 141 -36.97 19.99 15.80
CA ALA A 141 -38.00 19.37 16.63
C ALA A 141 -38.21 20.13 17.95
N GLN A 142 -37.15 20.68 18.54
CA GLN A 142 -37.23 21.46 19.76
C GLN A 142 -37.87 22.84 19.54
N MET A 143 -37.59 23.51 18.42
CA MET A 143 -38.30 24.74 18.04
C MET A 143 -39.80 24.49 17.82
N GLU A 144 -40.17 23.44 17.10
CA GLU A 144 -41.58 23.08 16.87
C GLU A 144 -42.33 22.76 18.18
N GLN A 145 -41.68 22.10 19.15
CA GLN A 145 -42.27 21.85 20.47
C GLN A 145 -42.48 23.13 21.27
N ASN A 146 -41.52 24.06 21.24
CA ASN A 146 -41.65 25.35 21.92
C ASN A 146 -42.78 26.19 21.32
N GLU A 147 -42.89 26.26 19.98
CA GLU A 147 -43.99 26.97 19.31
C GLU A 147 -45.37 26.38 19.66
N GLN A 148 -45.49 25.05 19.74
CA GLN A 148 -46.73 24.40 20.16
C GLN A 148 -47.08 24.67 21.63
N GLN A 149 -46.10 24.76 22.52
CA GLN A 149 -46.32 25.15 23.91
C GLN A 149 -46.81 26.60 24.02
N GLU A 150 -46.16 27.54 23.33
CA GLU A 150 -46.58 28.94 23.33
C GLU A 150 -48.00 29.13 22.77
N GLN A 151 -48.38 28.40 21.71
CA GLN A 151 -49.75 28.44 21.16
C GLN A 151 -50.79 27.84 22.12
N ASN A 152 -50.45 26.76 22.85
CA ASN A 152 -51.34 26.18 23.85
C ASN A 152 -51.52 27.09 25.07
N GLU A 153 -50.47 27.80 25.50
CA GLU A 153 -50.56 28.78 26.59
C GLU A 153 -51.40 30.01 26.21
N GLN A 154 -51.36 30.45 24.95
CA GLN A 154 -52.19 31.56 24.45
C GLN A 154 -53.68 31.19 24.21
N GLN A 155 -54.03 29.91 24.17
CA GLN A 155 -55.44 29.46 24.07
C GLN A 155 -56.13 29.31 25.44
N VAL A 156 -55.42 29.56 26.55
CA VAL A 156 -56.01 29.60 27.88
C VAL A 156 -56.44 31.04 28.21
N ASP A 157 -57.59 31.47 27.72
CA ASP A 157 -58.24 32.76 28.06
C ASP A 157 -59.73 32.52 28.38
N PRO A 158 -60.40 33.43 29.10
CA PRO A 158 -60.16 33.92 30.45
C PRO A 158 -61.16 33.29 31.44
N VAL A 159 -60.88 33.34 32.74
CA VAL A 159 -61.87 33.01 33.77
C VAL A 159 -63.09 33.94 33.60
N PRO A 160 -64.31 33.41 33.39
CA PRO A 160 -65.48 34.27 33.31
C PRO A 160 -65.73 34.88 34.69
N GLU A 161 -65.61 36.21 34.78
CA GLU A 161 -66.06 36.98 35.93
C GLU A 161 -67.54 36.65 36.18
N GLN A 162 -67.80 35.93 37.27
CA GLN A 162 -69.15 35.76 37.79
C GLN A 162 -69.41 36.86 38.84
N ASN A 163 -70.31 37.77 38.43
CA ASN A 163 -71.19 38.69 39.18
C ASN A 163 -71.04 38.78 40.70
#